data_AF-A0A8H6V4C0-F1
#
_entry.id   AF-A0A8H6V4C0-F1
#
_cell.length_a   1.000
_cell.length_b   1.000
_cell.length_c   1.000
_cell.angle_alpha   90.00
_cell.angle_beta   90.00
_cell.angle_gamma   90.00
#
_symmetry.space_group_name_H-M   'P 1'
#
loop_
_entity.id
_entity.type
_entity.pdbx_description
1 polymer ?
#
loop_
_entity_poly.entity_id
_entity_poly.type
_entity_poly.pdbx_seq_one_letter_code
_entity_poly.pdbx_strand_id
1 'polypeptide(L)'
;MAILSLVVLTGLCLSTASGQALPLPEPFNVVELPLPPVLSSDTAGACTTDVNPRRTGCIGQVSETFQAGDFTPDGKHVVVNVEFVGAPAAPNPASIYTGEQLILVKADGTTFPDGDSWKCLSCGVPAANARSLDPQRDYPHVARSGEKALWGHNIVECSGLLLTSQECTPNKTFIYPIYWPVHADGSGPGGAPREMRMHPDDEHMGWSSFTSNGGQFAYFGRLQFNRNPLTGDIRAPRYDLVDVNILVQPNGPAAIMANGDELELHDEAITVGELRGFSGSGDEILYIGSPREANNIDLFAVHLITGAVRRLTSHPEYTDPVAFSHDNKWFVAMDTRGSNREMWMSGMRMVPPLIDLVAVTAASSIRNNGERRFFQPILIDRYGDRGDYFGQRVNTEGDGSNGSINDPNWNGRADPAFSPDTTRIVFWQALVTSPACGGVNPLVCPNSTAEGGRRYRLMLAHGTTRQPTEPAPVFRVPAAIPWATPFPPGATIPEQYRLPAGNYTLKGQISGIADVAILANPTTGGYQTICVEYDNYSDDGEHIINGYESVTTNPDSSNPWLSRLNWLSDLQETGVVNATKKTGPGGFQLSIDAVMNIFEANGTLTTTIDGAVYRQPANGT
;
A
#
# COMPACT_ATOMS: atom_id res chain seq x y z
N MET A 1 -13.69 55.84 21.66
CA MET A 1 -12.89 55.79 20.42
C MET A 1 -11.53 55.21 20.76
N ALA A 2 -11.29 53.95 20.39
CA ALA A 2 -9.96 53.40 20.09
C ALA A 2 -10.18 51.94 19.67
N ILE A 3 -10.11 51.73 18.36
CA ILE A 3 -10.09 50.42 17.69
C ILE A 3 -8.70 49.84 17.96
N LEU A 4 -8.63 48.63 18.51
CA LEU A 4 -7.39 47.84 18.54
C LEU A 4 -7.59 46.64 17.62
N SER A 5 -6.94 46.71 16.46
CA SER A 5 -6.95 45.69 15.42
C SER A 5 -6.26 44.42 15.89
N LEU A 6 -6.99 43.31 15.89
CA LEU A 6 -6.43 41.98 16.06
C LEU A 6 -5.89 41.54 14.69
N VAL A 7 -4.58 41.60 14.51
CA VAL A 7 -3.90 41.04 13.34
C VAL A 7 -3.89 39.52 13.50
N VAL A 8 -4.73 38.85 12.72
CA VAL A 8 -4.66 37.40 12.49
C VAL A 8 -3.46 37.16 11.59
N LEU A 9 -2.37 36.61 12.14
CA LEU A 9 -1.33 35.98 11.33
C LEU A 9 -1.86 34.61 10.86
N THR A 10 -2.46 34.58 9.68
CA THR A 10 -2.55 33.36 8.88
C THR A 10 -1.15 33.04 8.37
N GLY A 11 -0.46 32.13 9.04
CA GLY A 11 0.80 31.57 8.54
C GLY A 11 0.52 30.70 7.33
N LEU A 12 0.79 31.20 6.13
CA LEU A 12 1.04 30.37 4.95
C LEU A 12 2.32 29.57 5.23
N CYS A 13 2.17 28.31 5.66
CA CYS A 13 3.21 27.31 5.44
C CYS A 13 3.11 26.86 3.97
N LEU A 14 3.57 27.70 3.05
CA LEU A 14 4.00 27.23 1.74
C LEU A 14 5.19 26.31 1.95
N SER A 15 5.08 25.07 1.48
CA SER A 15 6.16 24.09 1.50
C SER A 15 7.31 24.60 0.64
N THR A 16 8.33 25.18 1.28
CA THR A 16 9.61 25.49 0.65
C THR A 16 10.40 24.21 0.42
N ALA A 17 9.92 23.32 -0.46
CA ALA A 17 10.67 22.15 -0.92
C ALA A 17 11.62 22.52 -2.07
N SER A 18 11.40 23.63 -2.78
CA SER A 18 12.16 24.02 -3.98
C SER A 18 13.59 24.54 -3.74
N GLY A 19 14.16 24.29 -2.56
CA GLY A 19 15.52 24.76 -2.20
C GLY A 19 16.40 23.71 -1.52
N GLN A 20 15.94 22.47 -1.36
CA GLN A 20 16.73 21.44 -0.71
C GLN A 20 17.50 20.60 -1.72
N ALA A 21 18.80 20.44 -1.45
CA ALA A 21 19.68 19.64 -2.28
C ALA A 21 19.11 18.23 -2.46
N LEU A 22 19.13 17.75 -3.70
CA LEU A 22 18.74 16.39 -4.02
C LEU A 22 19.74 15.42 -3.39
N PRO A 23 19.28 14.32 -2.80
CA PRO A 23 20.19 13.32 -2.28
C PRO A 23 20.98 12.65 -3.40
N LEU A 24 22.24 12.31 -3.10
CA LEU A 24 23.04 11.48 -3.99
C LEU A 24 22.62 10.01 -3.85
N PRO A 25 22.69 9.19 -4.91
CA PRO A 25 22.43 7.76 -4.83
C PRO A 25 23.32 7.07 -3.77
N GLU A 26 22.72 6.20 -2.97
CA GLU A 26 23.38 5.42 -1.92
C GLU A 26 23.78 4.01 -2.42
N PRO A 27 24.98 3.52 -2.10
CA PRO A 27 25.37 2.15 -2.42
C PRO A 27 24.71 1.13 -1.46
N PHE A 28 24.00 0.17 -2.03
CA PHE A 28 23.37 -0.95 -1.31
C PHE A 28 24.08 -2.27 -1.59
N ASN A 29 24.21 -3.09 -0.55
CA ASN A 29 24.48 -4.53 -0.66
C ASN A 29 23.20 -5.29 -0.30
N VAL A 30 22.73 -6.17 -1.18
CA VAL A 30 21.45 -6.86 -1.03
C VAL A 30 21.65 -8.36 -0.91
N VAL A 31 21.06 -8.97 0.12
CA VAL A 31 21.15 -10.41 0.39
C VAL A 31 19.77 -11.02 0.57
N GLU A 32 19.62 -12.31 0.27
CA GLU A 32 18.46 -13.09 0.68
C GLU A 32 18.64 -13.52 2.14
N LEU A 33 17.63 -13.29 2.98
CA LEU A 33 17.60 -13.78 4.35
C LEU A 33 17.15 -15.24 4.39
N PRO A 34 17.75 -16.06 5.28
CA PRO A 34 17.45 -17.48 5.34
C PRO A 34 16.03 -17.74 5.86
N LEU A 35 15.34 -18.69 5.24
CA LEU A 35 14.02 -19.16 5.63
C LEU A 35 14.08 -20.65 6.02
N PRO A 36 13.05 -21.20 6.67
CA PRO A 36 12.99 -22.62 6.99
C PRO A 36 13.22 -23.55 5.77
N PRO A 37 13.65 -24.82 5.98
CA PRO A 37 13.84 -25.77 4.89
C PRO A 37 12.57 -26.00 4.09
N VAL A 38 12.74 -26.33 2.82
CA VAL A 38 11.65 -26.30 1.83
C VAL A 38 11.25 -27.71 1.43
N LEU A 39 9.94 -27.93 1.30
CA LEU A 39 9.37 -29.17 0.80
C LEU A 39 8.61 -28.95 -0.50
N SER A 40 8.66 -29.96 -1.37
CA SER A 40 7.83 -30.05 -2.58
C SER A 40 6.48 -30.75 -2.34
N SER A 41 6.23 -31.25 -1.13
CA SER A 41 4.97 -31.90 -0.73
C SER A 41 4.57 -31.47 0.68
N ASP A 42 3.28 -31.29 0.88
CA ASP A 42 2.62 -30.99 2.15
C ASP A 42 2.21 -32.25 2.94
N THR A 43 2.49 -33.45 2.40
CA THR A 43 2.15 -34.74 3.02
C THR A 43 2.64 -34.78 4.47
N ALA A 44 1.73 -35.11 5.41
CA ALA A 44 2.07 -35.19 6.82
C ALA A 44 3.28 -36.10 7.08
N GLY A 45 4.29 -35.57 7.78
CA GLY A 45 5.55 -36.25 8.07
C GLY A 45 6.64 -36.14 6.99
N ALA A 46 6.40 -35.43 5.89
CA ALA A 46 7.41 -35.16 4.87
C ALA A 46 8.59 -34.30 5.39
N CYS A 47 8.36 -33.45 6.42
CA CYS A 47 9.41 -32.73 7.13
C CYS A 47 10.13 -33.69 8.10
N THR A 48 10.97 -34.56 7.56
CA THR A 48 11.74 -35.54 8.33
C THR A 48 12.96 -34.91 9.00
N THR A 49 13.62 -35.64 9.90
CA THR A 49 14.92 -35.22 10.46
C THR A 49 16.04 -35.14 9.44
N ASP A 50 15.89 -35.76 8.27
CA ASP A 50 16.89 -35.66 7.21
C ASP A 50 16.75 -34.35 6.44
N VAL A 51 15.52 -33.82 6.35
CA VAL A 51 15.22 -32.52 5.73
C VAL A 51 15.47 -31.38 6.73
N ASN A 52 14.91 -31.49 7.93
CA ASN A 52 15.14 -30.54 9.02
C ASN A 52 15.59 -31.31 10.28
N PRO A 53 16.90 -31.46 10.51
CA PRO A 53 17.45 -32.14 11.68
C PRO A 53 17.01 -31.54 13.02
N ARG A 54 16.70 -30.25 13.04
CA ARG A 54 16.27 -29.53 14.24
C ARG A 54 14.78 -29.66 14.53
N ARG A 55 14.00 -30.19 13.59
CA ARG A 55 12.54 -30.41 13.71
C ARG A 55 11.77 -29.12 14.02
N THR A 56 12.20 -28.01 13.43
CA THR A 56 11.63 -26.66 13.59
C THR A 56 10.68 -26.26 12.45
N GLY A 57 10.09 -27.26 11.78
CA GLY A 57 9.16 -27.08 10.65
C GLY A 57 9.85 -26.95 9.29
N CYS A 58 9.08 -27.14 8.23
CA CYS A 58 9.49 -26.93 6.84
C CYS A 58 8.41 -26.10 6.13
N ILE A 59 8.77 -25.27 5.15
CA ILE A 59 7.85 -24.44 4.36
C ILE A 59 7.66 -25.01 2.95
N GLY A 60 6.56 -24.65 2.28
CA GLY A 60 6.28 -25.10 0.92
C GLY A 60 7.05 -24.33 -0.15
N GLN A 61 7.25 -24.93 -1.33
CA GLN A 61 7.79 -24.21 -2.51
C GLN A 61 6.92 -23.02 -2.94
N VAL A 62 5.62 -23.12 -2.69
CA VAL A 62 4.61 -22.09 -2.98
C VAL A 62 3.94 -21.73 -1.67
N SER A 63 3.61 -20.45 -1.51
CA SER A 63 2.81 -19.96 -0.39
C SER A 63 2.01 -18.77 -0.88
N GLU A 64 0.72 -18.77 -0.57
CA GLU A 64 -0.18 -17.63 -0.85
C GLU A 64 -0.22 -16.63 0.33
N THR A 65 0.31 -17.05 1.48
CA THR A 65 0.26 -16.29 2.75
C THR A 65 1.61 -15.70 3.14
N PHE A 66 2.71 -16.10 2.49
CA PHE A 66 4.03 -15.57 2.82
C PHE A 66 4.06 -14.04 2.75
N GLN A 67 4.52 -13.40 3.82
CA GLN A 67 4.66 -11.96 3.87
C GLN A 67 5.81 -11.57 4.80
N ALA A 68 6.68 -10.68 4.33
CA ALA A 68 7.65 -10.02 5.20
C ALA A 68 6.96 -8.94 6.03
N GLY A 69 7.40 -8.79 7.27
CA GLY A 69 7.02 -7.71 8.15
C GLY A 69 8.19 -6.80 8.50
N ASP A 70 8.06 -6.13 9.63
CA ASP A 70 9.02 -5.15 10.12
C ASP A 70 10.15 -5.76 10.97
N PHE A 71 11.15 -4.95 11.29
CA PHE A 71 12.21 -5.26 12.23
C PHE A 71 11.71 -5.24 13.67
N THR A 72 12.29 -6.11 14.49
CA THR A 72 12.22 -5.96 15.94
C THR A 72 13.03 -4.72 16.39
N PRO A 73 12.75 -4.13 17.57
CA PRO A 73 13.43 -2.91 18.02
C PRO A 73 14.95 -2.99 18.17
N ASP A 74 15.50 -4.21 18.26
CA ASP A 74 16.95 -4.43 18.27
C ASP A 74 17.63 -4.35 16.89
N GLY A 75 16.84 -4.24 15.81
CA GLY A 75 17.30 -4.19 14.42
C GLY A 75 17.94 -5.48 13.91
N LYS A 76 17.83 -6.58 14.66
CA LYS A 76 18.51 -7.86 14.36
C LYS A 76 17.59 -8.97 13.92
N HIS A 77 16.28 -8.79 14.06
CA HIS A 77 15.29 -9.75 13.61
C HIS A 77 14.23 -9.07 12.76
N VAL A 78 13.68 -9.81 11.81
CA VAL A 78 12.53 -9.43 11.00
C VAL A 78 11.39 -10.38 11.34
N VAL A 79 10.18 -9.86 11.54
CA VAL A 79 9.00 -10.70 11.68
C VAL A 79 8.48 -11.12 10.31
N VAL A 80 8.10 -12.39 10.16
CA VAL A 80 7.69 -12.95 8.86
C VAL A 80 6.50 -13.87 9.09
N ASN A 81 5.50 -13.76 8.22
CA ASN A 81 4.43 -14.74 8.13
C ASN A 81 4.82 -15.84 7.14
N VAL A 82 4.69 -17.10 7.55
CA VAL A 82 5.03 -18.27 6.72
C VAL A 82 3.98 -19.36 6.86
N GLU A 83 3.86 -20.22 5.86
CA GLU A 83 3.08 -21.45 5.94
C GLU A 83 4.00 -22.65 6.09
N PHE A 84 3.95 -23.31 7.25
CA PHE A 84 4.66 -24.56 7.46
C PHE A 84 3.83 -25.76 6.98
N VAL A 85 4.49 -26.71 6.32
CA VAL A 85 3.91 -27.88 5.68
C VAL A 85 4.67 -29.16 6.04
N GLY A 86 4.02 -30.31 5.85
CA GLY A 86 4.66 -31.62 6.01
C GLY A 86 5.06 -32.00 7.44
N ALA A 87 4.61 -31.24 8.45
CA ALA A 87 4.78 -31.63 9.85
C ALA A 87 4.13 -33.00 10.13
N PRO A 88 4.71 -33.84 11.00
CA PRO A 88 4.09 -35.12 11.38
C PRO A 88 2.77 -34.89 12.13
N ALA A 89 1.83 -35.82 12.00
CA ALA A 89 0.56 -35.75 12.72
C ALA A 89 0.76 -35.84 14.25
N ALA A 90 -0.15 -35.21 15.00
CA ALA A 90 -0.21 -35.37 16.45
C ALA A 90 -0.35 -36.87 16.82
N PRO A 91 0.26 -37.34 17.92
CA PRO A 91 0.86 -36.57 19.01
C PRO A 91 2.37 -36.31 18.87
N ASN A 92 2.94 -36.40 17.66
CA ASN A 92 4.35 -36.08 17.47
C ASN A 92 4.64 -34.62 17.89
N PRO A 93 5.66 -34.32 18.72
CA PRO A 93 5.94 -32.95 19.17
C PRO A 93 6.13 -31.93 18.04
N ALA A 94 6.61 -32.34 16.86
CA ALA A 94 6.78 -31.46 15.71
C ALA A 94 5.46 -31.12 14.98
N SER A 95 4.32 -31.70 15.39
CA SER A 95 3.01 -31.39 14.80
C SER A 95 2.59 -29.93 14.98
N ILE A 96 3.25 -29.21 15.91
CA ILE A 96 3.00 -27.79 16.21
C ILE A 96 3.38 -26.84 15.07
N TYR A 97 4.17 -27.30 14.09
CA TYR A 97 4.58 -26.53 12.91
C TYR A 97 3.63 -26.77 11.72
N THR A 98 2.32 -26.85 11.95
CA THR A 98 1.36 -27.02 10.85
C THR A 98 0.68 -25.69 10.56
N GLY A 99 0.59 -25.34 9.29
CA GLY A 99 -0.18 -24.19 8.79
C GLY A 99 0.56 -22.85 8.92
N GLU A 100 -0.21 -21.78 8.81
CA GLU A 100 0.29 -20.40 8.84
C GLU A 100 0.76 -19.99 10.24
N GLN A 101 1.98 -19.45 10.33
CA GLN A 101 2.67 -19.13 11.57
C GLN A 101 3.49 -17.84 11.45
N LEU A 102 3.63 -17.14 12.57
CA LEU A 102 4.51 -15.99 12.72
C LEU A 102 5.89 -16.45 13.21
N ILE A 103 6.95 -16.05 12.49
CA ILE A 103 8.35 -16.34 12.84
C ILE A 103 9.17 -15.06 12.95
N LEU A 104 10.27 -15.14 13.70
CA LEU A 104 11.37 -14.17 13.64
C LEU A 104 12.49 -14.75 12.79
N VAL A 105 13.06 -13.97 11.88
CA VAL A 105 14.22 -14.32 11.06
C VAL A 105 15.40 -13.41 11.41
N LYS A 106 16.59 -13.97 11.54
CA LYS A 106 17.83 -13.24 11.82
C LYS A 106 18.26 -12.40 10.62
N ALA A 107 18.42 -11.09 10.84
CA ALA A 107 18.87 -10.12 9.85
C ALA A 107 20.34 -9.70 10.03
N ASP A 108 21.02 -10.24 11.04
CA ASP A 108 22.42 -9.93 11.38
C ASP A 108 23.41 -11.06 11.05
N GLY A 109 22.94 -12.10 10.35
CA GLY A 109 23.75 -13.27 9.98
C GLY A 109 24.05 -14.22 11.13
N THR A 110 23.44 -14.04 12.30
CA THR A 110 23.57 -14.96 13.45
C THR A 110 22.46 -16.02 13.46
N THR A 111 22.50 -16.91 14.45
CA THR A 111 21.49 -17.94 14.69
C THR A 111 20.90 -17.80 16.09
N PHE A 112 19.71 -18.37 16.30
CA PHE A 112 19.14 -18.62 17.62
C PHE A 112 19.89 -19.76 18.33
N PRO A 113 19.71 -19.96 19.65
CA PRO A 113 20.45 -20.97 20.42
C PRO A 113 20.23 -22.42 19.97
N ASP A 114 19.08 -22.72 19.36
CA ASP A 114 18.83 -24.01 18.72
C ASP A 114 19.65 -24.19 17.44
N GLY A 115 20.20 -23.10 16.91
CA GLY A 115 21.09 -22.97 15.76
C GLY A 115 20.39 -22.66 14.44
N ASP A 116 19.07 -22.49 14.44
CA ASP A 116 18.35 -21.98 13.26
C ASP A 116 18.50 -20.47 13.14
N SER A 117 18.36 -19.96 11.93
CA SER A 117 18.29 -18.53 11.67
C SER A 117 16.87 -17.97 11.83
N TRP A 118 15.91 -18.80 12.22
CA TRP A 118 14.55 -18.40 12.54
C TRP A 118 14.08 -18.98 13.89
N LYS A 119 13.05 -18.36 14.46
CA LYS A 119 12.34 -18.81 15.67
C LYS A 119 10.84 -18.66 15.44
N CYS A 120 10.05 -19.69 15.68
CA CYS A 120 8.59 -19.56 15.59
C CYS A 120 7.99 -18.96 16.87
N LEU A 121 7.16 -17.92 16.71
CA LEU A 121 6.48 -17.22 17.81
C LEU A 121 5.12 -17.85 18.13
N SER A 122 4.38 -18.29 17.11
CA SER A 122 3.01 -18.81 17.24
C SER A 122 2.91 -20.34 17.30
N CYS A 123 4.01 -21.05 17.01
CA CYS A 123 4.03 -22.51 17.04
C CYS A 123 3.89 -23.04 18.47
N GLY A 124 2.99 -24.01 18.65
CA GLY A 124 2.82 -24.70 19.92
C GLY A 124 2.18 -23.85 21.02
N VAL A 125 1.66 -22.66 20.68
CA VAL A 125 0.89 -21.83 21.62
C VAL A 125 -0.32 -22.63 22.09
N PRO A 126 -0.52 -22.79 23.42
CA PRO A 126 -1.66 -23.54 23.92
C PRO A 126 -2.98 -22.95 23.42
N ALA A 127 -3.95 -23.81 23.07
CA ALA A 127 -5.27 -23.36 22.61
C ALA A 127 -5.97 -22.42 23.62
N ALA A 128 -5.67 -22.57 24.92
CA ALA A 128 -6.17 -21.69 25.96
C ALA A 128 -5.65 -20.24 25.86
N ASN A 129 -4.49 -20.03 25.24
CA ASN A 129 -3.81 -18.75 25.04
C ASN A 129 -4.10 -18.13 23.65
N ALA A 130 -4.73 -18.86 22.74
CA ALA A 130 -5.08 -18.42 21.39
C ALA A 130 -6.57 -18.67 21.09
N ARG A 131 -7.44 -18.31 22.03
CA ARG A 131 -8.89 -18.52 21.90
C ARG A 131 -9.46 -17.57 20.86
N SER A 132 -10.34 -18.09 20.00
CA SER A 132 -10.98 -17.30 18.94
C SER A 132 -9.98 -16.62 18.00
N LEU A 133 -8.83 -17.26 17.76
CA LEU A 133 -7.83 -16.82 16.79
C LEU A 133 -8.49 -16.53 15.43
N ASP A 134 -8.29 -15.33 14.93
CA ASP A 134 -8.83 -14.92 13.64
C ASP A 134 -8.00 -15.56 12.50
N PRO A 135 -8.64 -16.05 11.43
CA PRO A 135 -7.91 -16.64 10.30
C PRO A 135 -7.10 -15.63 9.50
N GLN A 136 -7.41 -14.33 9.53
CA GLN A 136 -6.66 -13.31 8.80
C GLN A 136 -5.36 -12.95 9.54
N ARG A 137 -4.22 -13.19 8.87
CA ARG A 137 -2.86 -13.25 9.45
C ARG A 137 -1.81 -12.52 8.58
N ASP A 138 -2.28 -11.57 7.80
CA ASP A 138 -1.50 -10.70 6.91
C ASP A 138 -0.75 -9.58 7.68
N TYR A 139 0.08 -8.81 6.99
CA TYR A 139 0.71 -7.58 7.49
C TYR A 139 1.40 -7.69 8.86
N PRO A 140 2.33 -8.64 9.06
CA PRO A 140 3.00 -8.78 10.34
C PRO A 140 3.84 -7.54 10.67
N HIS A 141 3.68 -6.99 11.87
CA HIS A 141 4.39 -5.78 12.29
C HIS A 141 4.73 -5.84 13.78
N VAL A 142 5.96 -5.52 14.16
CA VAL A 142 6.40 -5.54 15.56
C VAL A 142 6.25 -4.16 16.18
N ALA A 143 5.61 -4.09 17.34
CA ALA A 143 5.51 -2.87 18.13
C ALA A 143 6.91 -2.34 18.52
N ARG A 144 7.09 -1.03 18.68
CA ARG A 144 8.37 -0.42 19.09
C ARG A 144 8.84 -0.86 20.48
N SER A 145 7.93 -1.27 21.35
CA SER A 145 8.21 -1.95 22.62
C SER A 145 8.87 -3.32 22.42
N GLY A 146 8.59 -3.99 21.29
CA GLY A 146 9.11 -5.33 20.99
C GLY A 146 8.44 -6.47 21.77
N GLU A 147 7.41 -6.15 22.57
CA GLU A 147 6.70 -7.10 23.43
C GLU A 147 5.47 -7.72 22.74
N LYS A 148 5.01 -7.11 21.65
CA LYS A 148 3.86 -7.56 20.86
C LYS A 148 4.07 -7.32 19.37
N ALA A 149 3.31 -8.06 18.57
CA ALA A 149 3.27 -7.91 17.12
C ALA A 149 1.82 -7.99 16.61
N LEU A 150 1.50 -7.16 15.63
CA LEU A 150 0.35 -7.33 14.75
C LEU A 150 0.58 -8.56 13.85
N TRP A 151 -0.45 -9.37 13.68
CA TRP A 151 -0.49 -10.52 12.79
C TRP A 151 -1.90 -10.66 12.22
N GLY A 152 -2.17 -9.85 11.20
CA GLY A 152 -3.46 -9.64 10.56
C GLY A 152 -4.46 -9.09 11.54
N HIS A 153 -5.51 -9.85 11.84
CA HIS A 153 -6.54 -9.49 12.81
C HIS A 153 -6.22 -9.99 14.22
N ASN A 154 -4.94 -10.22 14.52
CA ASN A 154 -4.50 -10.73 15.80
C ASN A 154 -3.33 -9.91 16.35
N ILE A 155 -3.22 -9.88 17.68
CA ILE A 155 -2.03 -9.40 18.40
C ILE A 155 -1.36 -10.60 19.07
N VAL A 156 -0.09 -10.82 18.75
CA VAL A 156 0.78 -11.83 19.38
C VAL A 156 1.59 -11.15 20.48
N GLU A 157 1.53 -11.63 21.71
CA GLU A 157 2.23 -11.06 22.86
C GLU A 157 2.93 -12.13 23.68
N CYS A 158 3.97 -11.74 24.43
CA CYS A 158 4.73 -12.67 25.26
C CYS A 158 4.74 -12.35 26.75
N SER A 159 3.58 -12.00 27.30
CA SER A 159 3.41 -11.69 28.73
C SER A 159 4.35 -10.58 29.24
N GLY A 160 4.54 -9.52 28.44
CA GLY A 160 5.46 -8.41 28.75
C GLY A 160 6.95 -8.73 28.55
N LEU A 161 7.28 -9.88 27.94
CA LEU A 161 8.64 -10.17 27.48
C LEU A 161 8.82 -9.73 26.03
N LEU A 162 10.04 -9.32 25.68
CA LEU A 162 10.42 -9.13 24.28
C LEU A 162 10.20 -10.43 23.49
N LEU A 163 9.62 -10.31 22.29
CA LEU A 163 9.39 -11.45 21.39
C LEU A 163 10.70 -12.17 21.03
N THR A 164 11.81 -11.42 20.98
CA THR A 164 13.17 -11.91 20.71
C THR A 164 13.80 -12.68 21.88
N SER A 165 13.24 -12.56 23.09
CA SER A 165 13.77 -13.21 24.29
C SER A 165 13.67 -14.73 24.20
N GLN A 166 14.66 -15.43 24.75
CA GLN A 166 14.60 -16.88 24.93
C GLN A 166 13.56 -17.31 25.95
N GLU A 167 13.20 -16.42 26.88
CA GLU A 167 12.14 -16.68 27.84
C GLU A 167 10.74 -16.58 27.21
N CYS A 168 10.64 -15.94 26.03
CA CYS A 168 9.43 -15.93 25.25
C CYS A 168 9.22 -17.32 24.62
N THR A 169 8.43 -18.13 25.32
CA THR A 169 8.13 -19.53 25.00
C THR A 169 6.64 -19.69 24.72
N PRO A 170 6.19 -20.76 24.03
CA PRO A 170 4.78 -20.91 23.66
C PRO A 170 3.79 -20.82 24.83
N ASN A 171 4.17 -21.26 26.03
CA ASN A 171 3.33 -21.17 27.24
C ASN A 171 3.18 -19.74 27.79
N LYS A 172 4.10 -18.83 27.45
CA LYS A 172 4.04 -17.41 27.80
C LYS A 172 3.51 -16.55 26.64
N THR A 173 3.39 -17.12 25.45
CA THR A 173 2.80 -16.46 24.28
C THR A 173 1.28 -16.53 24.35
N PHE A 174 0.64 -15.41 24.02
CA PHE A 174 -0.80 -15.27 23.86
C PHE A 174 -1.09 -14.67 22.48
N ILE A 175 -2.19 -15.11 21.88
CA ILE A 175 -2.66 -14.56 20.61
C ILE A 175 -4.11 -14.13 20.80
N TYR A 176 -4.34 -12.83 20.68
CA TYR A 176 -5.63 -12.22 20.92
C TYR A 176 -6.20 -11.66 19.62
N PRO A 177 -7.44 -12.00 19.24
CA PRO A 177 -8.07 -11.41 18.07
C PRO A 177 -8.35 -9.91 18.31
N ILE A 178 -8.43 -9.15 17.24
CA ILE A 178 -8.84 -7.76 17.22
C ILE A 178 -10.32 -7.69 16.83
N TYR A 179 -11.10 -6.91 17.57
CA TYR A 179 -12.53 -6.73 17.35
C TYR A 179 -12.85 -5.24 17.17
N TRP A 180 -13.45 -4.90 16.04
CA TRP A 180 -13.96 -3.56 15.79
C TRP A 180 -15.48 -3.50 16.06
N PRO A 181 -15.93 -2.93 17.19
CA PRO A 181 -17.35 -2.79 17.45
C PRO A 181 -17.99 -1.77 16.49
N VAL A 182 -19.00 -2.21 15.73
CA VAL A 182 -19.71 -1.35 14.76
C VAL A 182 -21.19 -1.17 15.09
N HIS A 183 -21.77 -2.00 15.97
CA HIS A 183 -23.16 -1.89 16.41
C HIS A 183 -23.26 -1.11 17.74
N ALA A 184 -24.29 -0.26 17.89
CA ALA A 184 -24.45 0.60 19.06
C ALA A 184 -24.58 -0.15 20.39
N ASP A 185 -25.18 -1.34 20.38
CA ASP A 185 -25.28 -2.22 21.54
C ASP A 185 -24.07 -3.16 21.70
N GLY A 186 -23.08 -3.02 20.80
CA GLY A 186 -21.88 -3.84 20.72
C GLY A 186 -22.15 -5.28 20.32
N SER A 187 -23.35 -5.66 19.91
CA SER A 187 -23.68 -7.04 19.54
C SER A 187 -23.20 -7.40 18.13
N GLY A 188 -23.21 -8.70 17.81
CA GLY A 188 -22.97 -9.20 16.46
C GLY A 188 -21.50 -9.21 16.01
N PRO A 189 -21.29 -9.42 14.70
CA PRO A 189 -19.96 -9.43 14.13
C PRO A 189 -19.31 -8.05 14.24
N GLY A 190 -17.98 -8.04 14.31
CA GLY A 190 -17.23 -6.78 14.23
C GLY A 190 -17.27 -6.22 12.81
N GLY A 191 -16.73 -5.01 12.65
CA GLY A 191 -16.35 -4.51 11.34
C GLY A 191 -15.25 -5.38 10.70
N ALA A 192 -15.01 -5.17 9.42
CA ALA A 192 -14.02 -5.93 8.64
C ALA A 192 -12.84 -5.02 8.27
N PRO A 193 -11.91 -4.76 9.21
CA PRO A 193 -10.70 -4.03 8.87
C PRO A 193 -9.90 -4.79 7.81
N ARG A 194 -9.10 -4.08 7.02
CA ARG A 194 -8.08 -4.64 6.14
C ARG A 194 -6.82 -3.82 6.24
N GLU A 195 -5.69 -4.47 5.97
CA GLU A 195 -4.37 -3.82 5.84
C GLU A 195 -4.03 -2.97 7.06
N MET A 196 -4.28 -3.53 8.23
CA MET A 196 -4.10 -2.85 9.50
C MET A 196 -2.65 -2.42 9.69
N ARG A 197 -2.44 -1.17 10.14
CA ARG A 197 -1.13 -0.57 10.40
C ARG A 197 -1.05 -0.15 11.85
N MET A 198 -0.03 -0.61 12.56
CA MET A 198 0.24 -0.16 13.92
C MET A 198 0.91 1.21 13.90
N HIS A 199 0.46 2.11 14.77
CA HIS A 199 1.07 3.41 14.95
C HIS A 199 2.34 3.29 15.82
N PRO A 200 3.38 4.13 15.61
CA PRO A 200 4.62 4.12 16.40
C PRO A 200 4.51 4.22 17.93
N ASP A 201 3.36 4.56 18.48
CA ASP A 201 3.11 4.59 19.93
C ASP A 201 2.64 3.26 20.51
N ASP A 202 2.51 2.23 19.67
CA ASP A 202 2.05 0.88 20.01
C ASP A 202 0.61 0.82 20.55
N GLU A 203 -0.09 1.94 20.64
CA GLU A 203 -1.43 2.05 21.21
C GLU A 203 -2.49 2.28 20.14
N HIS A 204 -2.14 2.95 19.05
CA HIS A 204 -3.07 3.27 17.98
C HIS A 204 -2.87 2.43 16.72
N MET A 205 -3.91 2.38 15.90
CA MET A 205 -3.91 1.69 14.61
C MET A 205 -4.66 2.49 13.56
N GLY A 206 -4.20 2.37 12.32
CA GLY A 206 -4.93 2.77 11.12
C GLY A 206 -5.34 1.54 10.31
N TRP A 207 -6.48 1.60 9.63
CA TRP A 207 -6.93 0.52 8.74
C TRP A 207 -7.86 1.08 7.66
N SER A 208 -8.04 0.31 6.58
CA SER A 208 -9.11 0.53 5.61
C SER A 208 -10.25 -0.46 5.81
N SER A 209 -11.43 -0.16 5.29
CA SER A 209 -12.56 -1.10 5.22
C SER A 209 -13.35 -0.84 3.94
N PHE A 210 -13.69 -1.92 3.25
CA PHE A 210 -14.55 -1.85 2.07
C PHE A 210 -15.99 -1.48 2.43
N THR A 211 -16.64 -0.83 1.49
CA THR A 211 -18.08 -0.59 1.47
C THR A 211 -18.77 -1.66 0.61
N SER A 212 -20.07 -1.86 0.79
CA SER A 212 -20.85 -2.81 -0.01
C SER A 212 -20.89 -2.47 -1.51
N ASN A 213 -20.53 -1.24 -1.90
CA ASN A 213 -20.68 -0.73 -3.26
C ASN A 213 -19.34 -0.63 -4.01
N GLY A 214 -18.28 -1.26 -3.51
CA GLY A 214 -16.96 -1.29 -4.17
C GLY A 214 -16.04 -0.10 -3.87
N GLY A 215 -16.45 0.82 -3.00
CA GLY A 215 -15.58 1.86 -2.43
C GLY A 215 -14.97 1.44 -1.09
N GLN A 216 -14.23 2.33 -0.44
CA GLN A 216 -13.68 2.09 0.90
C GLN A 216 -13.47 3.38 1.68
N PHE A 217 -13.32 3.23 3.00
CA PHE A 217 -12.92 4.29 3.91
C PHE A 217 -11.74 3.86 4.76
N ALA A 218 -10.95 4.84 5.18
CA ALA A 218 -9.91 4.65 6.16
C ALA A 218 -10.36 5.13 7.55
N TYR A 219 -9.82 4.47 8.58
CA TYR A 219 -10.17 4.66 9.97
C TYR A 219 -8.90 4.71 10.81
N PHE A 220 -9.01 5.36 11.96
CA PHE A 220 -7.95 5.43 12.96
C PHE A 220 -8.57 5.28 14.35
N GLY A 221 -7.94 4.48 15.21
CA GLY A 221 -8.47 4.19 16.54
C GLY A 221 -7.41 3.63 17.47
N ARG A 222 -7.82 3.32 18.70
CA ARG A 222 -6.93 2.85 19.76
C ARG A 222 -7.18 1.38 20.06
N LEU A 223 -6.12 0.61 20.25
CA LEU A 223 -6.16 -0.76 20.77
C LEU A 223 -6.43 -0.73 22.27
N GLN A 224 -7.48 -1.44 22.71
CA GLN A 224 -7.77 -1.62 24.12
C GLN A 224 -7.95 -3.09 24.44
N PHE A 225 -7.11 -3.63 25.32
CA PHE A 225 -7.24 -5.02 25.75
C PHE A 225 -8.50 -5.21 26.60
N ASN A 226 -9.37 -6.13 26.17
CA ASN A 226 -10.58 -6.52 26.87
C ASN A 226 -10.46 -7.98 27.31
N ARG A 227 -10.17 -8.17 28.61
CA ARG A 227 -9.99 -9.50 29.19
C ARG A 227 -11.29 -10.32 29.25
N ASN A 228 -12.43 -9.66 29.39
CA ASN A 228 -13.73 -10.32 29.62
C ASN A 228 -14.85 -9.62 28.83
N PRO A 229 -14.89 -9.76 27.50
CA PRO A 229 -15.87 -9.04 26.69
C PRO A 229 -17.31 -9.46 27.00
N LEU A 230 -18.14 -8.45 27.29
CA LEU A 230 -19.58 -8.61 27.59
C LEU A 230 -20.47 -8.42 26.36
N THR A 231 -19.91 -8.11 25.19
CA THR A 231 -20.63 -7.92 23.92
C THR A 231 -19.83 -8.50 22.73
N GLY A 232 -20.41 -8.49 21.52
CA GLY A 232 -19.83 -9.00 20.27
C GLY A 232 -19.88 -10.52 20.14
N ASP A 233 -19.50 -11.05 18.97
CA ASP A 233 -19.51 -12.50 18.74
C ASP A 233 -18.25 -13.21 19.27
N ILE A 234 -17.18 -12.45 19.60
CA ILE A 234 -15.94 -13.00 20.16
C ILE A 234 -15.95 -12.90 21.70
N ARG A 235 -16.37 -13.96 22.41
CA ARG A 235 -16.45 -13.96 23.90
C ARG A 235 -15.18 -14.40 24.64
N ALA A 236 -14.03 -14.27 23.99
CA ALA A 236 -12.71 -14.57 24.54
C ALA A 236 -11.91 -13.28 24.78
N PRO A 237 -10.85 -13.30 25.62
CA PRO A 237 -9.94 -12.16 25.73
C PRO A 237 -9.49 -11.69 24.34
N ARG A 238 -9.60 -10.38 24.07
CA ARG A 238 -9.41 -9.79 22.75
C ARG A 238 -8.95 -8.33 22.86
N TYR A 239 -8.52 -7.74 21.76
CA TYR A 239 -8.33 -6.30 21.64
C TYR A 239 -9.56 -5.66 21.00
N ASP A 240 -10.18 -4.69 21.65
CA ASP A 240 -11.24 -3.87 21.04
C ASP A 240 -10.60 -2.63 20.40
N LEU A 241 -11.04 -2.26 19.19
CA LEU A 241 -10.75 -0.96 18.58
C LEU A 241 -11.74 0.08 19.12
N VAL A 242 -11.21 1.04 19.89
CA VAL A 242 -11.99 2.08 20.56
C VAL A 242 -11.57 3.47 20.11
N ASP A 243 -12.36 4.49 20.48
CA ASP A 243 -12.10 5.90 20.11
C ASP A 243 -11.89 6.10 18.60
N VAL A 244 -12.65 5.33 17.81
CA VAL A 244 -12.50 5.26 16.35
C VAL A 244 -12.95 6.57 15.70
N ASN A 245 -12.14 7.05 14.77
CA ASN A 245 -12.46 8.10 13.82
C ASN A 245 -12.49 7.52 12.41
N ILE A 246 -13.45 7.97 11.60
CA ILE A 246 -13.36 7.83 10.15
C ILE A 246 -12.56 9.00 9.61
N LEU A 247 -11.58 8.73 8.74
CA LEU A 247 -10.64 9.73 8.21
C LEU A 247 -11.27 10.55 7.09
N VAL A 248 -12.36 11.24 7.43
CA VAL A 248 -13.12 12.12 6.55
C VAL A 248 -13.25 13.48 7.21
N GLN A 249 -12.88 14.53 6.48
CA GLN A 249 -13.06 15.91 6.93
C GLN A 249 -14.50 16.35 6.74
N PRO A 250 -15.27 16.59 7.82
CA PRO A 250 -16.65 17.00 7.69
C PRO A 250 -16.72 18.41 7.11
N ASN A 251 -17.46 18.58 6.00
CA ASN A 251 -17.56 19.84 5.24
C ASN A 251 -16.19 20.36 4.73
N GLY A 252 -15.18 19.49 4.61
CA GLY A 252 -13.92 19.82 3.95
C GLY A 252 -14.08 19.90 2.43
N PRO A 253 -13.09 20.49 1.72
CA PRO A 253 -13.09 20.47 0.28
C PRO A 253 -12.96 19.04 -0.25
N ALA A 254 -13.65 18.74 -1.36
CA ALA A 254 -13.36 17.57 -2.18
C ALA A 254 -12.24 17.92 -3.18
N ALA A 255 -11.55 16.91 -3.72
CA ALA A 255 -10.46 17.14 -4.67
C ALA A 255 -10.89 17.97 -5.91
N ILE A 256 -12.15 17.83 -6.34
CA ILE A 256 -12.75 18.62 -7.42
C ILE A 256 -14.09 19.15 -6.93
N MET A 257 -14.27 20.47 -7.00
CA MET A 257 -15.51 21.14 -6.63
C MET A 257 -16.00 22.05 -7.75
N ALA A 258 -17.31 22.29 -7.79
CA ALA A 258 -17.92 23.25 -8.70
C ALA A 258 -18.37 24.51 -7.97
N ASN A 259 -18.07 25.65 -8.58
CA ASN A 259 -18.56 26.97 -8.21
C ASN A 259 -19.36 27.54 -9.39
N GLY A 260 -20.66 27.24 -9.43
CA GLY A 260 -21.48 27.51 -10.61
C GLY A 260 -21.10 26.56 -11.76
N ASP A 261 -20.65 27.14 -12.87
CA ASP A 261 -20.13 26.45 -14.06
C ASP A 261 -18.59 26.41 -14.10
N GLU A 262 -17.89 26.84 -13.04
CA GLU A 262 -16.43 26.71 -12.95
C GLU A 262 -16.02 25.55 -12.03
N LEU A 263 -15.00 24.77 -12.43
CA LEU A 263 -14.38 23.76 -11.57
C LEU A 263 -13.18 24.34 -10.84
N GLU A 264 -12.97 23.89 -9.61
CA GLU A 264 -11.83 24.19 -8.75
C GLU A 264 -11.17 22.87 -8.32
N LEU A 265 -9.84 22.81 -8.41
CA LEU A 265 -9.02 21.69 -7.92
C LEU A 265 -8.47 22.05 -6.53
N HIS A 266 -8.63 21.14 -5.58
CA HIS A 266 -8.22 21.32 -4.18
C HIS A 266 -7.14 20.31 -3.79
N ASP A 267 -5.89 20.67 -4.02
CA ASP A 267 -4.71 19.86 -3.69
C ASP A 267 -4.55 19.63 -2.17
N GLU A 268 -5.15 20.49 -1.36
CA GLU A 268 -5.22 20.41 0.09
C GLU A 268 -6.32 19.48 0.62
N ALA A 269 -7.20 18.97 -0.24
CA ALA A 269 -8.31 18.12 0.17
C ALA A 269 -7.80 16.82 0.83
N ILE A 270 -8.36 16.50 2.00
CA ILE A 270 -8.03 15.27 2.72
C ILE A 270 -8.85 14.11 2.15
N THR A 271 -8.24 13.36 1.23
CA THR A 271 -8.88 12.26 0.48
C THR A 271 -8.24 10.91 0.81
N VAL A 272 -8.34 10.47 2.07
CA VAL A 272 -7.73 9.21 2.53
C VAL A 272 -8.48 8.01 1.93
N GLY A 273 -8.03 7.54 0.76
CA GLY A 273 -8.59 6.39 0.05
C GLY A 273 -8.15 5.07 0.67
N GLU A 274 -6.84 4.77 0.62
CA GLU A 274 -6.26 3.60 1.28
C GLU A 274 -5.17 4.00 2.25
N LEU A 275 -5.32 3.64 3.53
CA LEU A 275 -4.28 3.88 4.53
C LEU A 275 -3.10 2.93 4.29
N ARG A 276 -1.89 3.48 4.31
CA ARG A 276 -0.65 2.74 4.04
C ARG A 276 0.33 2.72 5.19
N GLY A 277 0.17 3.59 6.18
CA GLY A 277 0.98 3.57 7.39
C GLY A 277 1.10 4.96 7.98
N PHE A 278 2.23 5.20 8.63
CA PHE A 278 2.52 6.45 9.32
C PHE A 278 3.93 6.93 9.01
N SER A 279 4.18 8.22 9.20
CA SER A 279 5.55 8.72 9.28
C SER A 279 6.33 7.98 10.39
N GLY A 280 7.66 8.05 10.35
CA GLY A 280 8.53 7.48 11.38
C GLY A 280 8.28 8.02 12.79
N SER A 281 7.75 9.23 12.95
CA SER A 281 7.26 9.71 14.27
C SER A 281 5.82 9.29 14.55
N GLY A 282 4.99 9.14 13.52
CA GLY A 282 3.55 8.90 13.67
C GLY A 282 2.70 10.17 13.59
N ASP A 283 3.28 11.33 13.35
CA ASP A 283 2.54 12.60 13.22
C ASP A 283 1.79 12.76 11.90
N GLU A 284 2.09 11.94 10.89
CA GLU A 284 1.40 11.91 9.61
C GLU A 284 0.84 10.52 9.30
N ILE A 285 -0.37 10.49 8.73
CA ILE A 285 -0.95 9.29 8.12
C ILE A 285 -0.51 9.26 6.65
N LEU A 286 -0.02 8.10 6.20
CA LEU A 286 0.33 7.85 4.80
C LEU A 286 -0.82 7.15 4.09
N TYR A 287 -1.13 7.55 2.87
CA TYR A 287 -2.26 6.99 2.13
C TYR A 287 -2.14 7.12 0.62
N ILE A 288 -2.86 6.25 -0.09
CA ILE A 288 -3.21 6.46 -1.50
C ILE A 288 -4.41 7.39 -1.55
N GLY A 289 -4.28 8.51 -2.25
CA GLY A 289 -5.27 9.57 -2.32
C GLY A 289 -5.87 9.78 -3.70
N SER A 290 -6.64 10.86 -3.86
CA SER A 290 -7.11 11.28 -5.18
C SER A 290 -5.94 11.67 -6.09
N PRO A 291 -5.95 11.27 -7.38
CA PRO A 291 -4.95 11.71 -8.35
C PRO A 291 -4.85 13.23 -8.42
N ARG A 292 -3.63 13.78 -8.57
CA ARG A 292 -3.43 15.18 -8.96
C ARG A 292 -3.19 15.36 -10.47
N GLU A 293 -2.81 14.29 -11.14
CA GLU A 293 -2.67 14.21 -12.59
C GLU A 293 -3.46 13.00 -13.09
N ALA A 294 -4.04 13.11 -14.28
CA ALA A 294 -4.90 12.08 -14.85
C ALA A 294 -4.22 10.71 -14.86
N ASN A 295 -4.90 9.74 -14.28
CA ASN A 295 -4.52 8.33 -14.16
C ASN A 295 -3.27 8.06 -13.32
N ASN A 296 -2.75 9.05 -12.60
CA ASN A 296 -1.61 8.85 -11.71
C ASN A 296 -2.07 8.47 -10.30
N ILE A 297 -1.60 7.36 -9.77
CA ILE A 297 -1.92 6.92 -8.41
C ILE A 297 -0.79 7.29 -7.46
N ASP A 298 -1.01 8.39 -6.75
CA ASP A 298 -0.02 9.00 -5.88
C ASP A 298 -0.18 8.60 -4.40
N LEU A 299 0.95 8.64 -3.69
CA LEU A 299 0.99 8.60 -2.23
C LEU A 299 0.97 10.01 -1.65
N PHE A 300 0.27 10.15 -0.53
CA PHE A 300 0.14 11.38 0.23
C PHE A 300 0.43 11.15 1.70
N ALA A 301 0.73 12.24 2.39
CA ALA A 301 0.76 12.32 3.85
C ALA A 301 -0.19 13.41 4.33
N VAL A 302 -0.94 13.14 5.40
CA VAL A 302 -1.76 14.13 6.11
C VAL A 302 -1.35 14.20 7.58
N HIS A 303 -1.06 15.40 8.07
CA HIS A 303 -0.66 15.60 9.46
C HIS A 303 -1.86 15.45 10.42
N LEU A 304 -1.71 14.66 11.49
CA LEU A 304 -2.78 14.29 12.42
C LEU A 304 -3.46 15.50 13.09
N ILE A 305 -2.72 16.53 13.50
CA ILE A 305 -3.32 17.71 14.14
C ILE A 305 -3.79 18.74 13.11
N THR A 306 -2.92 19.16 12.20
CA THR A 306 -3.16 20.33 11.35
C THR A 306 -4.01 20.01 10.11
N GLY A 307 -4.11 18.74 9.70
CA GLY A 307 -4.75 18.36 8.45
C GLY A 307 -3.96 18.78 7.20
N ALA A 308 -2.71 19.24 7.36
CA ALA A 308 -1.89 19.63 6.23
C ALA A 308 -1.57 18.40 5.36
N VAL A 309 -1.92 18.48 4.07
CA VAL A 309 -1.67 17.45 3.08
C VAL A 309 -0.41 17.78 2.28
N ARG A 310 0.40 16.76 2.00
CA ARG A 310 1.49 16.83 1.02
C ARG A 310 1.53 15.59 0.15
N ARG A 311 1.77 15.79 -1.14
CA ARG A 311 2.03 14.73 -2.12
C ARG A 311 3.45 14.20 -1.90
N LEU A 312 3.60 12.87 -1.84
CA LEU A 312 4.88 12.18 -1.63
C LEU A 312 5.45 11.67 -2.94
N THR A 313 4.59 11.20 -3.83
CA THR A 313 4.98 10.71 -5.15
C THR A 313 4.26 11.44 -6.26
N SER A 314 4.95 11.61 -7.37
CA SER A 314 4.43 12.25 -8.58
C SER A 314 4.97 11.65 -9.87
N HIS A 315 5.86 10.64 -9.82
CA HIS A 315 6.20 9.88 -11.03
C HIS A 315 4.93 9.24 -11.62
N PRO A 316 4.75 9.16 -12.95
CA PRO A 316 3.54 8.60 -13.56
C PRO A 316 3.29 7.10 -13.33
N GLU A 317 4.13 6.42 -12.58
CA GLU A 317 4.00 4.97 -12.39
C GLU A 317 3.33 4.71 -11.04
N TYR A 318 2.70 3.57 -10.91
CA TYR A 318 1.93 3.26 -9.73
C TYR A 318 2.81 2.99 -8.51
N THR A 319 2.43 3.60 -7.39
CA THR A 319 3.12 3.43 -6.12
C THR A 319 2.21 2.80 -5.04
N ASP A 320 2.61 1.62 -4.52
CA ASP A 320 2.02 0.96 -3.36
C ASP A 320 2.81 -0.29 -2.95
N PRO A 321 3.06 -0.58 -1.66
CA PRO A 321 2.89 0.27 -0.48
C PRO A 321 4.17 1.06 -0.11
N VAL A 322 4.15 1.73 1.04
CA VAL A 322 5.21 2.62 1.51
C VAL A 322 5.52 2.43 2.99
N ALA A 323 6.79 2.63 3.37
CA ALA A 323 7.20 2.75 4.77
C ALA A 323 8.18 3.90 4.98
N PHE A 324 7.99 4.68 6.04
CA PHE A 324 8.93 5.70 6.46
C PHE A 324 10.04 5.11 7.34
N SER A 325 11.24 5.62 7.16
CA SER A 325 12.36 5.40 8.08
C SER A 325 12.03 5.98 9.46
N HIS A 326 12.55 5.32 10.50
CA HIS A 326 12.24 5.69 11.88
C HIS A 326 12.71 7.10 12.24
N ASP A 327 13.71 7.65 11.55
CA ASP A 327 14.21 9.02 11.76
C ASP A 327 13.51 10.10 10.91
N ASN A 328 12.46 9.74 10.17
CA ASN A 328 11.69 10.62 9.27
C ASN A 328 12.49 11.30 8.15
N LYS A 329 13.65 10.76 7.75
CA LYS A 329 14.44 11.36 6.66
C LYS A 329 14.21 10.72 5.31
N TRP A 330 13.71 9.50 5.30
CA TRP A 330 13.50 8.70 4.11
C TRP A 330 12.19 7.94 4.18
N PHE A 331 11.69 7.55 3.02
CA PHE A 331 10.71 6.49 2.88
C PHE A 331 11.10 5.58 1.71
N VAL A 332 10.63 4.33 1.76
CA VAL A 332 10.76 3.39 0.65
C VAL A 332 9.37 3.06 0.17
N ALA A 333 9.17 3.18 -1.13
CA ALA A 333 7.93 2.86 -1.80
C ALA A 333 8.14 1.67 -2.73
N MET A 334 7.16 0.78 -2.80
CA MET A 334 7.10 -0.26 -3.81
C MET A 334 6.38 0.32 -5.02
N ASP A 335 7.07 0.32 -6.17
CA ASP A 335 6.64 1.13 -7.30
C ASP A 335 6.85 0.40 -8.62
N THR A 336 5.97 0.62 -9.60
CA THR A 336 6.14 0.09 -10.96
C THR A 336 7.19 0.87 -11.79
N ARG A 337 7.77 1.95 -11.25
CA ARG A 337 8.91 2.69 -11.81
C ARG A 337 10.00 1.77 -12.35
N GLY A 338 10.36 2.02 -13.61
CA GLY A 338 11.36 1.24 -14.34
C GLY A 338 10.79 0.06 -15.13
N SER A 339 9.48 -0.25 -15.00
CA SER A 339 8.81 -1.25 -15.84
C SER A 339 8.07 -0.64 -17.04
N ASN A 340 7.81 0.67 -17.02
CA ASN A 340 6.98 1.39 -17.99
C ASN A 340 5.53 0.87 -18.04
N ARG A 341 5.04 0.29 -16.93
CA ARG A 341 3.75 -0.41 -16.88
C ARG A 341 2.58 0.52 -17.11
N GLU A 342 2.65 1.74 -16.56
CA GLU A 342 1.54 2.70 -16.61
C GLU A 342 1.79 3.89 -17.56
N MET A 343 3.03 4.07 -18.03
CA MET A 343 3.44 5.21 -18.87
C MET A 343 2.59 5.43 -20.12
N TRP A 344 1.92 4.40 -20.65
CA TRP A 344 1.01 4.52 -21.80
C TRP A 344 -0.28 5.29 -21.49
N MET A 345 -0.67 5.35 -20.22
CA MET A 345 -1.93 5.92 -19.72
C MET A 345 -1.68 7.21 -18.93
N SER A 346 -0.66 7.24 -18.08
CA SER A 346 -0.35 8.36 -17.15
C SER A 346 0.87 9.18 -17.56
N GLY A 347 1.63 8.76 -18.59
CA GLY A 347 2.95 9.33 -18.88
C GLY A 347 2.94 10.79 -19.33
N MET A 348 1.85 11.27 -19.95
CA MET A 348 1.66 12.67 -20.33
C MET A 348 1.33 13.48 -19.06
N ARG A 349 2.10 14.54 -18.79
CA ARG A 349 2.16 15.18 -17.47
C ARG A 349 1.17 16.33 -17.37
N MET A 350 0.85 16.74 -16.15
CA MET A 350 0.03 17.93 -15.85
C MET A 350 -1.39 17.92 -16.44
N VAL A 351 -1.86 16.78 -16.96
CA VAL A 351 -3.26 16.61 -17.36
C VAL A 351 -4.11 16.58 -16.09
N PRO A 352 -5.11 17.47 -15.92
CA PRO A 352 -5.90 17.49 -14.70
C PRO A 352 -6.73 16.20 -14.56
N PRO A 353 -6.99 15.71 -13.32
CA PRO A 353 -7.53 14.38 -13.04
C PRO A 353 -9.05 14.27 -13.26
N LEU A 354 -9.58 14.95 -14.28
CA LEU A 354 -11.01 15.07 -14.55
C LEU A 354 -11.63 13.73 -14.97
N ILE A 355 -10.94 12.98 -15.83
CA ILE A 355 -11.42 11.67 -16.29
C ILE A 355 -11.37 10.58 -15.21
N ASP A 356 -10.61 10.79 -14.13
CA ASP A 356 -10.48 9.82 -13.04
C ASP A 356 -11.74 9.69 -12.19
N LEU A 357 -12.71 10.61 -12.36
CA LEU A 357 -14.08 10.43 -11.87
C LEU A 357 -14.72 9.11 -12.36
N VAL A 358 -14.24 8.55 -13.47
CA VAL A 358 -14.65 7.23 -13.99
C VAL A 358 -13.49 6.28 -14.28
N ALA A 359 -12.27 6.78 -14.46
CA ALA A 359 -11.12 5.97 -14.88
C ALA A 359 -10.26 5.40 -13.73
N VAL A 360 -10.36 5.94 -12.50
CA VAL A 360 -9.42 5.64 -11.40
C VAL A 360 -9.31 4.15 -11.04
N THR A 361 -10.41 3.39 -11.12
CA THR A 361 -10.38 1.95 -10.85
C THR A 361 -9.54 1.20 -11.89
N ALA A 362 -9.64 1.59 -13.17
CA ALA A 362 -8.80 0.99 -14.21
C ALA A 362 -7.34 1.41 -14.04
N ALA A 363 -7.12 2.70 -13.74
CA ALA A 363 -5.79 3.24 -13.54
C ALA A 363 -5.04 2.54 -12.41
N SER A 364 -5.69 2.39 -11.25
CA SER A 364 -5.10 1.65 -10.13
C SER A 364 -4.87 0.17 -10.43
N SER A 365 -5.69 -0.48 -11.27
CA SER A 365 -5.63 -1.93 -11.47
C SER A 365 -4.54 -2.38 -12.44
N ILE A 366 -4.09 -1.53 -13.37
CA ILE A 366 -3.19 -1.93 -14.46
C ILE A 366 -1.79 -2.31 -13.95
N ARG A 367 -1.37 -1.79 -12.79
CA ARG A 367 -0.11 -2.12 -12.11
C ARG A 367 0.20 -3.62 -12.03
N ASN A 368 -0.83 -4.47 -11.98
CA ASN A 368 -0.71 -5.91 -11.79
C ASN A 368 -1.08 -6.69 -13.08
N ASN A 369 -0.68 -7.97 -13.09
CA ASN A 369 -1.26 -9.00 -13.93
C ASN A 369 -1.51 -10.24 -13.06
N GLY A 370 -2.74 -10.37 -12.56
CA GLY A 370 -3.05 -11.32 -11.49
C GLY A 370 -2.13 -11.08 -10.30
N GLU A 371 -1.49 -12.15 -9.85
CA GLU A 371 -0.52 -12.04 -8.77
C GLU A 371 0.73 -11.24 -9.14
N ARG A 372 1.12 -11.06 -10.39
CA ARG A 372 2.37 -10.34 -10.73
C ARG A 372 2.21 -8.83 -10.48
N ARG A 373 3.03 -8.23 -9.59
CA ARG A 373 2.87 -6.82 -9.17
C ARG A 373 3.85 -5.81 -9.76
N PHE A 374 4.85 -6.24 -10.53
CA PHE A 374 5.88 -5.38 -11.18
C PHE A 374 6.66 -4.42 -10.26
N PHE A 375 6.40 -4.40 -8.95
CA PHE A 375 7.00 -3.45 -8.04
C PHE A 375 8.50 -3.62 -7.85
N GLN A 376 9.17 -2.51 -7.60
CA GLN A 376 10.55 -2.40 -7.17
C GLN A 376 10.64 -1.48 -5.94
N PRO A 377 11.54 -1.74 -4.99
CA PRO A 377 11.78 -0.85 -3.86
C PRO A 377 12.51 0.42 -4.31
N ILE A 378 11.86 1.58 -4.18
CA ILE A 378 12.39 2.91 -4.50
C ILE A 378 12.58 3.71 -3.21
N LEU A 379 13.82 4.07 -2.90
CA LEU A 379 14.18 4.95 -1.80
C LEU A 379 13.97 6.41 -2.19
N ILE A 380 13.22 7.14 -1.38
CA ILE A 380 12.88 8.55 -1.58
C ILE A 380 13.15 9.29 -0.27
N ASP A 381 13.61 10.55 -0.32
CA ASP A 381 13.82 11.31 0.90
C ASP A 381 12.47 11.85 1.42
N ARG A 382 12.44 12.37 2.64
CA ARG A 382 11.21 12.80 3.31
C ARG A 382 10.38 13.82 2.54
N TYR A 383 10.98 14.53 1.58
CA TYR A 383 10.34 15.60 0.82
C TYR A 383 9.57 15.09 -0.39
N GLY A 384 9.76 13.82 -0.76
CA GLY A 384 9.06 13.21 -1.89
C GLY A 384 9.64 13.57 -3.25
N ASP A 385 8.95 13.12 -4.29
CA ASP A 385 9.27 13.42 -5.68
C ASP A 385 9.23 14.94 -5.92
N ARG A 386 10.28 15.49 -6.54
CA ARG A 386 10.37 16.93 -6.84
C ARG A 386 11.35 17.20 -7.98
N GLY A 387 11.00 18.11 -8.89
CA GLY A 387 11.84 18.39 -10.05
C GLY A 387 12.14 17.11 -10.85
N ASP A 388 13.42 16.80 -11.03
CA ASP A 388 13.93 15.59 -11.68
C ASP A 388 14.24 14.44 -10.69
N TYR A 389 13.99 14.62 -9.39
CA TYR A 389 14.20 13.60 -8.37
C TYR A 389 12.95 12.74 -8.16
N PHE A 390 13.08 11.46 -8.52
CA PHE A 390 12.04 10.43 -8.36
C PHE A 390 12.52 9.22 -7.53
N GLY A 391 13.54 9.45 -6.69
CA GLY A 391 14.15 8.42 -5.84
C GLY A 391 15.15 7.51 -6.54
N GLN A 392 15.56 6.47 -5.81
CA GLN A 392 16.56 5.50 -6.23
C GLN A 392 16.07 4.07 -6.02
N ARG A 393 16.15 3.22 -7.05
CA ARG A 393 15.91 1.79 -6.91
C ARG A 393 16.97 1.12 -6.02
N VAL A 394 16.52 0.39 -5.00
CA VAL A 394 17.38 -0.23 -3.98
C VAL A 394 18.00 -1.55 -4.47
N ASN A 395 17.23 -2.37 -5.18
CA ASN A 395 17.63 -3.73 -5.60
C ASN A 395 18.25 -3.76 -7.01
N THR A 396 19.26 -2.95 -7.25
CA THR A 396 19.89 -2.81 -8.59
C THR A 396 21.06 -3.76 -8.85
N GLU A 397 21.58 -4.42 -7.82
CA GLU A 397 22.69 -5.37 -7.95
C GLU A 397 22.36 -6.55 -8.88
N GLY A 398 23.36 -7.05 -9.61
CA GLY A 398 23.21 -8.15 -10.56
C GLY A 398 23.17 -7.72 -12.02
N ASP A 399 23.05 -8.69 -12.91
CA ASP A 399 23.09 -8.53 -14.37
C ASP A 399 21.72 -8.75 -15.04
N GLY A 400 20.65 -8.89 -14.25
CA GLY A 400 19.30 -9.19 -14.73
C GLY A 400 19.10 -10.66 -15.13
N SER A 401 20.09 -11.54 -14.91
CA SER A 401 19.94 -12.98 -15.18
C SER A 401 19.00 -13.66 -14.18
N ASN A 402 18.54 -14.87 -14.54
CA ASN A 402 17.61 -15.65 -13.71
C ASN A 402 18.17 -15.84 -12.29
N GLY A 403 17.43 -15.40 -11.29
CA GLY A 403 17.79 -15.50 -9.88
C GLY A 403 18.60 -14.34 -9.30
N SER A 404 19.14 -13.45 -10.14
CA SER A 404 19.85 -12.26 -9.67
C SER A 404 18.96 -11.35 -8.82
N ILE A 405 19.57 -10.44 -8.04
CA ILE A 405 18.83 -9.50 -7.18
C ILE A 405 17.89 -8.62 -8.02
N ASN A 406 18.35 -8.15 -9.17
CA ASN A 406 17.61 -7.33 -10.12
C ASN A 406 16.88 -8.13 -11.23
N ASP A 407 16.71 -9.45 -11.09
CA ASP A 407 15.95 -10.28 -12.03
C ASP A 407 14.52 -9.75 -12.24
N PRO A 408 14.11 -9.40 -13.47
CA PRO A 408 12.80 -8.82 -13.77
C PRO A 408 11.61 -9.76 -13.54
N ASN A 409 11.85 -11.06 -13.31
CA ASN A 409 10.82 -12.02 -12.96
C ASN A 409 10.50 -12.08 -11.47
N TRP A 410 11.36 -11.52 -10.62
CA TRP A 410 11.12 -11.39 -9.18
C TRP A 410 10.51 -10.03 -8.89
N ASN A 411 9.22 -10.03 -8.59
CA ASN A 411 8.44 -8.83 -8.40
C ASN A 411 8.40 -8.50 -6.92
N GLY A 412 8.70 -7.25 -6.59
CA GLY A 412 8.47 -6.72 -5.25
C GLY A 412 7.02 -6.93 -4.83
N ARG A 413 6.84 -7.18 -3.54
CA ARG A 413 5.55 -7.40 -2.92
C ARG A 413 5.33 -6.41 -1.78
N ALA A 414 4.20 -6.54 -1.10
CA ALA A 414 3.77 -5.56 -0.12
C ALA A 414 4.74 -5.43 1.08
N ASP A 415 4.86 -4.19 1.53
CA ASP A 415 5.46 -3.62 2.75
C ASP A 415 6.95 -3.83 2.94
N PRO A 416 7.76 -2.95 2.32
CA PRO A 416 9.13 -2.77 2.75
C PRO A 416 9.15 -2.17 4.16
N ALA A 417 10.24 -2.34 4.89
CA ALA A 417 10.41 -1.71 6.20
C ALA A 417 11.87 -1.35 6.48
N PHE A 418 12.09 -0.35 7.34
CA PHE A 418 13.42 0.10 7.73
C PHE A 418 13.84 -0.56 9.04
N SER A 419 15.13 -0.86 9.18
CA SER A 419 15.68 -1.13 10.51
C SER A 419 15.51 0.10 11.41
N PRO A 420 15.44 -0.06 12.75
CA PRO A 420 15.29 1.06 13.67
C PRO A 420 16.37 2.12 13.54
N ASP A 421 17.58 1.71 13.14
CA ASP A 421 18.72 2.61 12.89
C ASP A 421 18.80 3.17 11.46
N THR A 422 17.81 2.83 10.63
CA THR A 422 17.63 3.23 9.22
C THR A 422 18.69 2.73 8.23
N THR A 423 19.65 1.90 8.67
CA THR A 423 20.74 1.41 7.82
C THR A 423 20.34 0.28 6.87
N ARG A 424 19.23 -0.39 7.14
CA ARG A 424 18.75 -1.54 6.39
C ARG A 424 17.31 -1.38 5.97
N ILE A 425 16.97 -2.00 4.86
CA ILE A 425 15.61 -2.09 4.32
C ILE A 425 15.32 -3.57 4.09
N VAL A 426 14.25 -4.07 4.69
CA VAL A 426 13.72 -5.39 4.37
C VAL A 426 12.58 -5.24 3.36
N PHE A 427 12.49 -6.18 2.42
CA PHE A 427 11.38 -6.32 1.49
C PHE A 427 11.29 -7.77 1.06
N TRP A 428 10.25 -8.15 0.32
CA TRP A 428 10.18 -9.49 -0.24
C TRP A 428 9.74 -9.47 -1.70
N GLN A 429 10.06 -10.56 -2.39
CA GLN A 429 9.74 -10.73 -3.79
C GLN A 429 9.06 -12.07 -4.01
N ALA A 430 8.19 -12.10 -5.01
CA ALA A 430 7.63 -13.34 -5.54
C ALA A 430 8.00 -13.51 -7.02
N LEU A 431 8.29 -14.76 -7.39
CA LEU A 431 8.56 -15.14 -8.76
C LEU A 431 7.26 -15.10 -9.56
N VAL A 432 7.31 -14.59 -10.80
CA VAL A 432 6.18 -14.71 -11.72
C VAL A 432 5.83 -16.18 -11.98
N THR A 433 4.53 -16.50 -11.97
CA THR A 433 4.01 -17.85 -12.19
C THR A 433 2.84 -17.84 -13.17
N SER A 434 2.51 -19.02 -13.69
CA SER A 434 1.28 -19.21 -14.46
C SER A 434 0.05 -18.77 -13.66
N PRO A 435 -0.92 -18.08 -14.29
CA PRO A 435 -1.03 -17.75 -15.72
C PRO A 435 -0.37 -16.43 -16.16
N ALA A 436 0.23 -15.66 -15.25
CA ALA A 436 0.91 -14.39 -15.58
C ALA A 436 2.19 -14.58 -16.42
N CYS A 437 2.61 -15.85 -16.58
CA CYS A 437 3.53 -16.35 -17.57
C CYS A 437 3.03 -17.73 -18.06
N GLY A 438 3.52 -18.20 -19.20
CA GLY A 438 3.22 -19.52 -19.74
C GLY A 438 1.77 -19.69 -20.19
N GLY A 439 1.46 -20.86 -20.74
CA GLY A 439 0.14 -21.13 -21.30
C GLY A 439 -0.17 -20.22 -22.48
N VAL A 440 -1.24 -19.42 -22.39
CA VAL A 440 -1.62 -18.41 -23.41
C VAL A 440 -0.80 -17.13 -23.32
N ASN A 441 -0.15 -16.88 -22.18
CA ASN A 441 0.72 -15.72 -22.01
C ASN A 441 2.05 -15.97 -22.74
N PRO A 442 2.52 -15.03 -23.58
CA PRO A 442 3.73 -15.21 -24.38
C PRO A 442 5.03 -15.26 -23.57
N LEU A 443 5.02 -14.82 -22.30
CA LEU A 443 6.18 -14.85 -21.42
C LEU A 443 6.43 -16.27 -20.92
N VAL A 444 7.64 -16.80 -21.07
CA VAL A 444 7.98 -18.12 -20.51
C VAL A 444 8.12 -18.04 -19.00
N CYS A 445 7.51 -18.98 -18.26
CA CYS A 445 7.71 -19.03 -16.81
C CYS A 445 9.13 -19.47 -16.46
N PRO A 446 9.84 -18.70 -15.62
CA PRO A 446 11.18 -19.08 -15.15
C PRO A 446 11.10 -20.21 -14.14
N ASN A 447 12.17 -21.01 -14.09
CA ASN A 447 12.40 -21.93 -12.97
C ASN A 447 13.02 -21.14 -11.81
N SER A 448 12.50 -21.35 -10.60
CA SER A 448 13.06 -20.70 -9.42
C SER A 448 14.50 -21.15 -9.16
N THR A 449 15.36 -20.18 -8.85
CA THR A 449 16.73 -20.38 -8.37
C THR A 449 16.83 -20.25 -6.85
N ALA A 450 15.76 -19.83 -6.17
CA ALA A 450 15.77 -19.71 -4.72
C ALA A 450 15.91 -21.09 -4.07
N GLU A 451 16.44 -21.13 -2.85
CA GLU A 451 16.70 -22.37 -2.12
C GLU A 451 15.44 -23.27 -2.08
N GLY A 452 15.63 -24.56 -2.38
CA GLY A 452 14.54 -25.53 -2.41
C GLY A 452 13.48 -25.31 -3.50
N GLY A 453 13.69 -24.37 -4.43
CA GLY A 453 12.75 -24.03 -5.49
C GLY A 453 11.60 -23.13 -5.05
N ARG A 454 11.74 -22.42 -3.91
CA ARG A 454 10.74 -21.46 -3.41
C ARG A 454 10.38 -20.41 -4.46
N ARG A 455 9.13 -19.98 -4.51
CA ARG A 455 8.68 -18.89 -5.40
C ARG A 455 8.56 -17.54 -4.69
N TYR A 456 9.13 -17.45 -3.49
CA TYR A 456 9.20 -16.25 -2.67
C TYR A 456 10.57 -16.17 -1.99
N ARG A 457 11.04 -14.95 -1.77
CA ARG A 457 12.32 -14.67 -1.10
C ARG A 457 12.23 -13.43 -0.23
N LEU A 458 12.86 -13.50 0.95
CA LEU A 458 13.00 -12.40 1.88
C LEU A 458 14.32 -11.69 1.61
N MET A 459 14.28 -10.39 1.33
CA MET A 459 15.43 -9.62 0.89
C MET A 459 15.81 -8.57 1.94
N LEU A 460 17.11 -8.40 2.16
CA LEU A 460 17.66 -7.38 3.04
C LEU A 460 18.66 -6.52 2.25
N ALA A 461 18.35 -5.25 2.08
CA ALA A 461 19.28 -4.26 1.56
C ALA A 461 19.99 -3.53 2.71
N HIS A 462 21.30 -3.39 2.63
CA HIS A 462 22.12 -2.68 3.60
C HIS A 462 22.81 -1.49 2.92
N GLY A 463 22.52 -0.27 3.38
CA GLY A 463 23.15 0.95 2.91
C GLY A 463 24.59 1.02 3.42
N THR A 464 25.55 0.68 2.57
CA THR A 464 26.95 0.42 2.98
C THR A 464 27.71 1.64 3.47
N THR A 465 27.22 2.84 3.14
CA THR A 465 27.78 4.13 3.59
C THR A 465 26.89 4.85 4.60
N ARG A 466 25.67 4.35 4.83
CA ARG A 466 24.71 4.99 5.71
C ARG A 466 25.15 4.82 7.17
N GLN A 467 25.13 5.92 7.91
CA GLN A 467 25.41 5.88 9.34
C GLN A 467 24.11 5.60 10.10
N PRO A 468 24.16 4.76 11.16
CA PRO A 468 23.03 4.59 12.08
C PRO A 468 22.47 5.91 12.57
N THR A 469 21.15 6.04 12.58
CA THR A 469 20.44 7.18 13.17
C THR A 469 19.51 6.72 14.27
N GLU A 470 19.24 7.62 15.22
CA GLU A 470 18.24 7.35 16.25
C GLU A 470 16.82 7.57 15.68
N PRO A 471 15.84 6.74 16.07
CA PRO A 471 14.44 6.99 15.77
C PRO A 471 14.00 8.40 16.18
N ALA A 472 13.12 9.00 15.38
CA ALA A 472 12.43 10.22 15.75
C ALA A 472 11.56 9.97 16.99
N PRO A 473 11.38 10.99 17.85
CA PRO A 473 10.45 10.90 18.97
C PRO A 473 9.06 10.49 18.50
N VAL A 474 8.48 9.51 19.19
CA VAL A 474 7.12 9.04 18.90
C VAL A 474 6.15 10.19 19.15
N PHE A 475 5.33 10.46 18.14
CA PHE A 475 4.28 11.47 18.20
C PHE A 475 3.21 11.01 19.17
N ARG A 476 2.83 11.92 20.08
CA ARG A 476 1.75 11.67 21.02
C ARG A 476 0.43 11.96 20.34
N VAL A 477 -0.30 10.91 19.98
CA VAL A 477 -1.62 11.00 19.37
C VAL A 477 -2.58 11.79 20.30
N PRO A 478 -3.27 12.82 19.77
CA PRO A 478 -4.27 13.55 20.55
C PRO A 478 -5.52 12.67 20.79
N ALA A 479 -6.28 12.98 21.85
CA ALA A 479 -7.51 12.24 22.15
C ALA A 479 -8.57 12.32 21.03
N ALA A 480 -8.49 13.34 20.19
CA ALA A 480 -9.30 13.47 18.97
C ALA A 480 -8.45 14.08 17.86
N ILE A 481 -8.62 13.57 16.63
CA ILE A 481 -8.03 14.13 15.42
C ILE A 481 -8.91 15.29 14.97
N PRO A 482 -8.45 16.56 15.00
CA PRO A 482 -9.33 17.73 14.87
C PRO A 482 -10.12 17.81 13.55
N TRP A 483 -9.54 17.29 12.48
CA TRP A 483 -10.15 17.32 11.16
C TRP A 483 -10.93 16.03 10.82
N ALA A 484 -10.76 14.93 11.56
CA ALA A 484 -11.46 13.69 11.27
C ALA A 484 -12.83 13.63 11.95
N THR A 485 -13.68 12.70 11.52
CA THR A 485 -15.03 12.55 12.07
C THR A 485 -15.06 11.41 13.09
N PRO A 486 -15.53 11.63 14.33
CA PRO A 486 -15.75 10.55 15.29
C PRO A 486 -16.69 9.48 14.75
N PHE A 487 -16.33 8.21 14.92
CA PHE A 487 -17.05 7.06 14.38
C PHE A 487 -17.30 5.99 15.46
N PRO A 488 -18.09 6.31 16.50
CA PRO A 488 -18.47 5.33 17.53
C PRO A 488 -19.34 4.20 16.96
N PRO A 489 -19.49 3.08 17.68
CA PRO A 489 -20.39 2.00 17.25
C PRO A 489 -21.82 2.51 17.00
N GLY A 490 -22.39 2.15 15.86
CA GLY A 490 -23.69 2.63 15.38
C GLY A 490 -23.64 3.94 14.59
N ALA A 491 -22.47 4.57 14.44
CA ALA A 491 -22.32 5.75 13.60
C ALA A 491 -22.53 5.41 12.12
N THR A 492 -23.04 6.38 11.38
CA THR A 492 -23.18 6.32 9.92
C THR A 492 -22.03 7.04 9.26
N ILE A 493 -21.65 6.59 8.06
CA ILE A 493 -20.64 7.26 7.24
C ILE A 493 -21.12 8.69 6.94
N PRO A 494 -20.30 9.73 7.18
CA PRO A 494 -20.68 11.11 6.89
C PRO A 494 -20.87 11.32 5.40
N GLU A 495 -21.83 12.17 5.04
CA GLU A 495 -22.02 12.60 3.66
C GLU A 495 -20.79 13.42 3.19
N GLN A 496 -20.36 13.17 1.97
CA GLN A 496 -19.26 13.89 1.32
C GLN A 496 -19.80 14.66 0.12
N TYR A 497 -19.13 15.77 -0.21
CA TYR A 497 -19.44 16.51 -1.42
C TYR A 497 -19.34 15.59 -2.64
N ARG A 498 -20.36 15.64 -3.50
CA ARG A 498 -20.38 14.95 -4.80
C ARG A 498 -20.53 16.00 -5.87
N LEU A 499 -19.56 16.09 -6.78
CA LEU A 499 -19.60 16.98 -7.92
C LEU A 499 -20.83 16.65 -8.78
N PRO A 500 -21.78 17.57 -9.01
CA PRO A 500 -22.94 17.27 -9.83
C PRO A 500 -22.56 16.99 -11.29
N ALA A 501 -23.42 16.26 -11.99
CA ALA A 501 -23.34 16.19 -13.45
C ALA A 501 -23.73 17.55 -14.06
N GLY A 502 -23.04 17.94 -15.14
CA GLY A 502 -23.17 19.26 -15.72
C GLY A 502 -22.07 19.57 -16.73
N ASN A 503 -22.12 20.77 -17.28
CA ASN A 503 -21.05 21.33 -18.10
C ASN A 503 -20.32 22.38 -17.27
N TYR A 504 -19.00 22.35 -17.32
CA TYR A 504 -18.15 23.23 -16.55
C TYR A 504 -16.94 23.68 -17.35
N THR A 505 -16.27 24.72 -16.89
CA THR A 505 -14.94 25.13 -17.36
C THR A 505 -13.95 25.06 -16.19
N LEU A 506 -12.83 24.41 -16.39
CA LEU A 506 -11.67 24.48 -15.50
C LEU A 506 -10.66 25.45 -16.12
N LYS A 507 -10.26 26.49 -15.40
CA LYS A 507 -9.21 27.42 -15.84
C LYS A 507 -7.86 26.90 -15.40
N GLY A 508 -6.88 26.90 -16.30
CA GLY A 508 -5.49 26.64 -15.91
C GLY A 508 -5.00 27.74 -14.97
N GLN A 509 -4.16 27.39 -14.00
CA GLN A 509 -3.62 28.36 -13.04
C GLN A 509 -2.81 29.48 -13.71
N ILE A 510 -2.21 29.21 -14.88
CA ILE A 510 -1.42 30.17 -15.66
C ILE A 510 -2.14 30.58 -16.94
N SER A 511 -2.64 29.62 -17.73
CA SER A 511 -3.30 29.92 -19.01
C SER A 511 -4.29 28.86 -19.46
N GLY A 512 -5.14 29.26 -20.41
CA GLY A 512 -6.06 28.37 -21.12
C GLY A 512 -7.16 27.80 -20.24
N ILE A 513 -7.93 26.89 -20.83
CA ILE A 513 -9.12 26.30 -20.22
C ILE A 513 -9.26 24.82 -20.60
N ALA A 514 -10.00 24.09 -19.78
CA ALA A 514 -10.56 22.80 -20.11
C ALA A 514 -12.08 22.86 -19.99
N ASP A 515 -12.80 22.63 -21.10
CA ASP A 515 -14.25 22.51 -21.11
C ASP A 515 -14.66 21.07 -20.78
N VAL A 516 -15.45 20.91 -19.73
CA VAL A 516 -15.75 19.62 -19.09
C VAL A 516 -17.24 19.33 -19.19
N ALA A 517 -17.61 18.16 -19.70
CA ALA A 517 -18.97 17.64 -19.64
C ALA A 517 -19.01 16.36 -18.80
N ILE A 518 -19.78 16.39 -17.71
CA ILE A 518 -20.01 15.28 -16.80
C ILE A 518 -21.44 14.79 -17.02
N LEU A 519 -21.58 13.58 -17.58
CA LEU A 519 -22.86 12.95 -17.84
C LEU A 519 -23.15 11.89 -16.78
N ALA A 520 -24.29 12.01 -16.10
CA ALA A 520 -24.76 10.99 -15.17
C ALA A 520 -25.46 9.85 -15.91
N ASN A 521 -25.35 8.65 -15.36
CA ASN A 521 -26.18 7.53 -15.73
C ASN A 521 -27.65 7.85 -15.36
N PRO A 522 -28.59 7.77 -16.30
CA PRO A 522 -29.98 8.16 -16.05
C PRO A 522 -30.72 7.21 -15.08
N THR A 523 -30.18 6.03 -14.83
CA THR A 523 -30.76 5.02 -13.93
C THR A 523 -30.18 5.09 -12.52
N THR A 524 -28.85 5.21 -12.39
CA THR A 524 -28.18 5.17 -11.08
C THR A 524 -27.84 6.56 -10.53
N GLY A 525 -27.81 7.59 -11.38
CA GLY A 525 -27.37 8.94 -11.02
C GLY A 525 -25.87 9.10 -10.82
N GLY A 526 -25.08 8.02 -10.88
CA GLY A 526 -23.61 8.08 -10.82
C GLY A 526 -22.99 8.55 -12.14
N TYR A 527 -21.70 8.90 -12.14
CA TYR A 527 -21.01 9.31 -13.37
C TYR A 527 -21.01 8.18 -14.41
N GLN A 528 -21.30 8.53 -15.66
CA GLN A 528 -21.25 7.61 -16.79
C GLN A 528 -20.18 8.03 -17.80
N THR A 529 -20.17 9.30 -18.22
CA THR A 529 -19.24 9.79 -19.23
C THR A 529 -18.64 11.11 -18.77
N ILE A 530 -17.31 11.21 -18.89
CA ILE A 530 -16.58 12.46 -18.72
C ILE A 530 -15.96 12.82 -20.07
N CYS A 531 -16.25 14.00 -20.59
CA CYS A 531 -15.60 14.57 -21.77
C CYS A 531 -14.85 15.82 -21.36
N VAL A 532 -13.64 16.00 -21.90
CA VAL A 532 -12.82 17.19 -21.67
C VAL A 532 -12.22 17.63 -23.00
N GLU A 533 -12.34 18.92 -23.30
CA GLU A 533 -11.65 19.58 -24.41
C GLU A 533 -10.70 20.65 -23.83
N TYR A 534 -9.43 20.60 -24.20
CA TYR A 534 -8.39 21.47 -23.71
C TYR A 534 -8.00 22.49 -24.78
N ASP A 535 -8.02 23.78 -24.42
CA ASP A 535 -7.51 24.88 -25.24
C ASP A 535 -6.41 25.62 -24.46
N ASN A 536 -5.16 25.32 -24.84
CA ASN A 536 -3.94 25.88 -24.25
C ASN A 536 -3.90 25.82 -22.71
N TYR A 537 -4.50 24.78 -22.12
CA TYR A 537 -4.57 24.59 -20.68
C TYR A 537 -3.16 24.43 -20.10
N SER A 538 -2.85 25.19 -19.05
CA SER A 538 -1.58 25.06 -18.32
C SER A 538 -1.70 25.57 -16.89
N ASP A 539 -1.28 24.73 -15.94
CA ASP A 539 -1.19 25.08 -14.51
C ASP A 539 0.19 25.63 -14.11
N ASP A 540 1.22 25.39 -14.91
CA ASP A 540 2.61 25.79 -14.59
C ASP A 540 3.24 26.72 -15.64
N GLY A 541 2.59 26.92 -16.78
CA GLY A 541 3.11 27.69 -17.91
C GLY A 541 4.19 26.97 -18.72
N GLU A 542 4.51 25.73 -18.36
CA GLU A 542 5.58 24.91 -18.92
C GLU A 542 5.03 23.70 -19.70
N HIS A 543 3.91 23.13 -19.26
CA HIS A 543 3.17 22.08 -19.96
C HIS A 543 1.88 22.66 -20.53
N ILE A 544 1.78 22.76 -21.86
CA ILE A 544 0.63 23.33 -22.56
C ILE A 544 -0.15 22.20 -23.23
N ILE A 545 -1.37 21.97 -22.77
CA ILE A 545 -2.22 20.86 -23.19
C ILE A 545 -3.30 21.34 -24.15
N ASN A 546 -3.45 20.62 -25.26
CA ASN A 546 -4.48 20.83 -26.26
C ASN A 546 -5.11 19.49 -26.69
N GLY A 547 -6.35 19.53 -27.16
CA GLY A 547 -7.03 18.36 -27.72
C GLY A 547 -8.21 17.91 -26.85
N TYR A 548 -8.58 16.63 -26.90
CA TYR A 548 -9.73 16.14 -26.14
C TYR A 548 -9.51 14.73 -25.57
N GLU A 549 -10.22 14.42 -24.49
CA GLU A 549 -10.45 13.05 -24.01
C GLU A 549 -11.92 12.84 -23.65
N SER A 550 -12.42 11.63 -23.89
CA SER A 550 -13.75 11.19 -23.45
C SER A 550 -13.66 9.77 -22.92
N VAL A 551 -14.10 9.56 -21.69
CA VAL A 551 -14.14 8.25 -21.03
C VAL A 551 -15.55 7.95 -20.59
N THR A 552 -16.08 6.80 -21.02
CA THR A 552 -17.39 6.28 -20.62
C THR A 552 -17.22 4.99 -19.83
N THR A 553 -17.78 4.92 -18.64
CA THR A 553 -17.85 3.70 -17.83
C THR A 553 -19.18 2.98 -18.02
N ASN A 554 -19.11 1.64 -18.07
CA ASN A 554 -20.26 0.75 -18.10
C ASN A 554 -20.22 -0.17 -16.87
N PRO A 555 -20.65 0.33 -15.69
CA PRO A 555 -20.55 -0.42 -14.45
C PRO A 555 -21.40 -1.70 -14.49
N ASP A 556 -20.89 -2.77 -13.87
CA ASP A 556 -21.60 -4.03 -13.72
C ASP A 556 -22.25 -4.10 -12.34
N SER A 557 -23.58 -4.12 -12.28
CA SER A 557 -24.31 -4.14 -11.00
C SER A 557 -24.11 -5.45 -10.22
N SER A 558 -23.65 -6.52 -10.89
CA SER A 558 -23.35 -7.80 -10.26
C SER A 558 -21.89 -7.93 -9.80
N ASN A 559 -21.01 -7.07 -10.30
CA ASN A 559 -19.60 -7.02 -9.90
C ASN A 559 -19.11 -5.56 -9.83
N PRO A 560 -19.16 -4.92 -8.65
CA PRO A 560 -18.71 -3.53 -8.48
C PRO A 560 -17.19 -3.35 -8.65
N TRP A 561 -16.42 -4.44 -8.69
CA TRP A 561 -14.97 -4.41 -8.91
C TRP A 561 -14.58 -4.39 -10.39
N LEU A 562 -15.52 -4.68 -11.29
CA LEU A 562 -15.27 -4.71 -12.72
C LEU A 562 -15.38 -3.32 -13.33
N SER A 563 -14.26 -2.81 -13.84
CA SER A 563 -14.21 -1.59 -14.63
C SER A 563 -14.28 -1.93 -16.12
N ARG A 564 -15.25 -1.34 -16.82
CA ARG A 564 -15.38 -1.40 -18.28
C ARG A 564 -15.42 0.01 -18.83
N LEU A 565 -14.38 0.41 -19.55
CA LEU A 565 -14.22 1.76 -20.06
C LEU A 565 -14.22 1.77 -21.58
N ASN A 566 -14.88 2.76 -22.17
CA ASN A 566 -14.70 3.16 -23.56
C ASN A 566 -14.03 4.54 -23.57
N TRP A 567 -12.88 4.64 -24.22
CA TRP A 567 -12.03 5.82 -24.20
C TRP A 567 -11.75 6.30 -25.63
N LEU A 568 -11.87 7.62 -25.85
CA LEU A 568 -11.37 8.36 -27.00
C LEU A 568 -10.40 9.44 -26.52
N SER A 569 -9.22 9.54 -27.14
CA SER A 569 -8.18 10.51 -26.74
C SER A 569 -7.42 11.00 -27.98
N ASP A 570 -7.21 12.31 -28.07
CA ASP A 570 -6.28 12.95 -29.01
C ASP A 570 -5.65 14.17 -28.33
N LEU A 571 -4.90 13.91 -27.25
CA LEU A 571 -4.18 14.95 -26.54
C LEU A 571 -2.82 15.23 -27.17
N GLN A 572 -2.41 16.49 -27.07
CA GLN A 572 -1.10 17.00 -27.43
C GLN A 572 -0.59 17.91 -26.32
N GLU A 573 0.65 17.70 -25.94
CA GLU A 573 1.39 18.51 -24.98
C GLU A 573 2.56 19.17 -25.70
N THR A 574 2.82 20.43 -25.39
CA THR A 574 4.00 21.16 -25.84
C THR A 574 4.64 21.92 -24.68
N GLY A 575 5.93 22.25 -24.79
CA GLY A 575 6.66 23.03 -23.80
C GLY A 575 7.93 22.32 -23.35
N VAL A 576 7.99 21.83 -22.11
CA VAL A 576 9.15 21.11 -21.56
C VAL A 576 9.46 19.84 -22.36
N VAL A 577 8.42 19.10 -22.73
CA VAL A 577 8.49 17.96 -23.65
C VAL A 577 7.43 18.12 -24.75
N ASN A 578 7.57 17.36 -25.83
CA ASN A 578 6.48 17.16 -26.79
C ASN A 578 5.85 15.80 -26.54
N ALA A 579 4.62 15.77 -26.05
CA ALA A 579 3.91 14.54 -25.75
C ALA A 579 2.56 14.44 -26.47
N THR A 580 2.08 13.21 -26.66
CA THR A 580 0.72 12.96 -27.13
C THR A 580 0.16 11.73 -26.43
N LYS A 581 -1.12 11.75 -26.07
CA LYS A 581 -1.87 10.58 -25.61
C LYS A 581 -3.04 10.38 -26.57
N LYS A 582 -3.03 9.27 -27.32
CA LYS A 582 -3.95 9.07 -28.45
C LYS A 582 -4.54 7.68 -28.51
N THR A 583 -5.82 7.61 -28.86
CA THR A 583 -6.50 6.37 -29.19
C THR A 583 -6.42 6.03 -30.68
N GLY A 584 -6.53 4.75 -31.03
CA GLY A 584 -6.68 4.30 -32.42
C GLY A 584 -8.04 4.67 -33.05
N PRO A 585 -8.25 4.44 -34.37
CA PRO A 585 -9.47 4.83 -35.08
C PRO A 585 -10.80 4.25 -34.55
N GLY A 586 -10.76 3.19 -33.74
CA GLY A 586 -11.92 2.59 -33.08
C GLY A 586 -12.04 2.92 -31.59
N GLY A 587 -11.22 3.85 -31.09
CA GLY A 587 -11.06 4.12 -29.66
C GLY A 587 -10.27 3.05 -28.93
N PHE A 588 -10.43 3.04 -27.61
CA PHE A 588 -9.86 2.05 -26.69
C PHE A 588 -10.93 1.56 -25.74
N GLN A 589 -11.23 0.26 -25.77
CA GLN A 589 -12.15 -0.38 -24.84
C GLN A 589 -11.36 -1.25 -23.87
N LEU A 590 -11.50 -0.97 -22.58
CA LEU A 590 -10.78 -1.65 -21.50
C LEU A 590 -11.77 -2.40 -20.60
N SER A 591 -11.38 -3.59 -20.17
CA SER A 591 -12.03 -4.35 -19.12
C SER A 591 -10.97 -4.83 -18.13
N ILE A 592 -11.13 -4.48 -16.86
CA ILE A 592 -10.25 -4.96 -15.79
C ILE A 592 -11.02 -5.05 -14.48
N ASP A 593 -10.79 -6.12 -13.73
CA ASP A 593 -11.33 -6.29 -12.39
C ASP A 593 -10.31 -5.84 -11.35
N ALA A 594 -10.74 -5.05 -10.36
CA ALA A 594 -9.87 -4.47 -9.35
C ALA A 594 -9.26 -5.50 -8.38
N VAL A 595 -9.86 -6.69 -8.27
CA VAL A 595 -9.38 -7.79 -7.44
C VAL A 595 -8.50 -8.73 -8.26
N MET A 596 -8.91 -9.09 -9.49
CA MET A 596 -8.18 -10.05 -10.31
C MET A 596 -7.04 -9.43 -11.13
N ASN A 597 -7.15 -8.14 -11.46
CA ASN A 597 -6.18 -7.36 -12.24
C ASN A 597 -5.73 -8.05 -13.55
N ILE A 598 -6.66 -8.63 -14.29
CA ILE A 598 -6.40 -9.17 -15.63
C ILE A 598 -6.80 -8.11 -16.66
N PHE A 599 -5.81 -7.57 -17.36
CA PHE A 599 -6.02 -6.56 -18.39
C PHE A 599 -6.58 -7.18 -19.67
N GLU A 600 -7.71 -6.66 -20.13
CA GLU A 600 -8.28 -6.98 -21.42
C GLU A 600 -8.63 -5.68 -22.16
N ALA A 601 -8.24 -5.59 -23.43
CA ALA A 601 -8.60 -4.45 -24.26
C ALA A 601 -8.91 -4.80 -25.71
N ASN A 602 -9.64 -3.90 -26.35
CA ASN A 602 -9.81 -3.81 -27.80
C ASN A 602 -9.49 -2.37 -28.26
N GLY A 603 -8.85 -2.22 -29.42
CA GLY A 603 -8.30 -0.93 -29.85
C GLY A 603 -6.98 -0.59 -29.16
N THR A 604 -6.57 0.68 -29.22
CA THR A 604 -5.27 1.13 -28.68
C THR A 604 -5.38 2.46 -27.97
N LEU A 605 -4.62 2.62 -26.88
CA LEU A 605 -4.25 3.90 -26.26
C LEU A 605 -2.72 3.95 -26.17
N THR A 606 -2.12 5.02 -26.66
CA THR A 606 -0.67 5.15 -26.75
C THR A 606 -0.26 6.54 -26.30
N THR A 607 0.72 6.58 -25.42
CA THR A 607 1.39 7.83 -25.03
C THR A 607 2.75 7.89 -25.71
N THR A 608 3.09 9.04 -26.29
CA THR A 608 4.41 9.31 -26.88
C THR A 608 4.99 10.53 -26.18
N ILE A 609 6.26 10.48 -25.75
CA ILE A 609 6.95 11.60 -25.09
C ILE A 609 8.32 11.73 -25.76
N ASP A 610 8.59 12.87 -26.41
CA ASP A 610 9.83 13.13 -27.15
C ASP A 610 10.24 11.98 -28.10
N GLY A 611 9.23 11.38 -28.75
CA GLY A 611 9.40 10.26 -29.67
C GLY A 611 9.50 8.87 -29.02
N ALA A 612 9.62 8.76 -27.69
CA ALA A 612 9.51 7.50 -26.97
C ALA A 612 8.04 7.06 -26.91
N VAL A 613 7.73 5.85 -27.36
CA VAL A 613 6.36 5.34 -27.50
C VAL A 613 6.05 4.32 -26.41
N TYR A 614 5.02 4.59 -25.62
CA TYR A 614 4.49 3.73 -24.56
C TYR A 614 3.13 3.18 -24.97
N ARG A 615 3.03 1.85 -25.04
CA ARG A 615 1.81 1.13 -25.46
C ARG A 615 1.20 0.41 -24.27
N GLN A 616 -0.11 0.24 -24.31
CA GLN A 616 -0.80 -0.61 -23.35
C GLN A 616 -0.22 -2.04 -23.33
N PRO A 617 -0.41 -2.80 -22.24
CA PRO A 617 -0.09 -4.22 -22.20
C PRO A 617 -0.87 -5.02 -23.26
N ALA A 618 -0.40 -6.22 -23.58
CA ALA A 618 -1.23 -7.19 -24.29
C ALA A 618 -2.27 -7.79 -23.34
N ASN A 619 -3.37 -8.30 -23.89
CA ASN A 619 -4.41 -8.95 -23.09
C ASN A 619 -3.83 -10.13 -22.27
N GLY A 620 -4.18 -10.18 -20.99
CA GLY A 620 -3.67 -11.16 -20.04
C GLY A 620 -2.19 -11.00 -19.63
N THR A 621 -1.55 -9.85 -19.92
CA THR A 621 -0.11 -9.62 -19.67
C THR A 621 0.23 -8.54 -18.66
#